data_AF-A0A2U1LZ57-F1
#
_entry.id   AF-A0A2U1LZ57-F1
#
_cell.length_a   1.000
_cell.length_b   1.000
_cell.length_c   1.000
_cell.angle_alpha   90.00
_cell.angle_beta   90.00
_cell.angle_gamma   90.00
#
_symmetry.space_group_name_H-M   'P 1'
#
loop_
_entity.id
_entity.type
_entity.pdbx_description
1 polymer ?
#
loop_
_entity_poly.entity_id
_entity_poly.type
_entity_poly.pdbx_seq_one_letter_code
_entity_poly.pdbx_strand_id
1 'polypeptide(L)'
;MEEVVIVPKRKLGSQGFEVSAIGLGCMGMSPLHGSPKPEQEMIQVIQTAIELGITFLDTSDLYGPHTNSSIIGKALEGAIRQKMQLATKFGIKSLSGDKKMVVCGDPAYVKKACNASLKQLGINCIDLFYVHRIDTSIPIELTVGALMELVEEGKIKYIGLSEASPQTIRRAHAVHPITAVQLEWSLWTRDAEEEVIPTCRELGIGIVTFSPLGKGFFSKGPKLVENFASNDFRRVCTYTTCLSFTKLI
;
A
#
# COMPACT_ATOMS: atom_id res chain seq x y z
N MET A 1 -31.41 10.19 -15.74
CA MET A 1 -29.96 10.40 -15.99
C MET A 1 -29.26 9.96 -14.74
N GLU A 2 -28.46 8.90 -14.80
CA GLU A 2 -27.58 8.56 -13.67
C GLU A 2 -26.46 9.60 -13.59
N GLU A 3 -26.13 10.01 -12.37
CA GLU A 3 -25.11 11.01 -12.11
C GLU A 3 -23.73 10.35 -12.26
N VAL A 4 -23.02 10.68 -13.36
CA VAL A 4 -21.72 10.07 -13.64
C VAL A 4 -20.69 10.59 -12.64
N VAL A 5 -20.36 9.77 -11.65
CA VAL A 5 -19.36 10.07 -10.63
C VAL A 5 -17.97 10.09 -11.28
N ILE A 6 -17.42 11.29 -11.50
CA ILE A 6 -16.05 11.46 -11.98
C ILE A 6 -15.11 11.49 -10.78
N VAL A 7 -14.38 10.40 -10.54
CA VAL A 7 -13.30 10.40 -9.54
C VAL A 7 -12.14 11.26 -10.07
N PRO A 8 -11.75 12.36 -9.37
CA PRO A 8 -10.67 13.22 -9.84
C PRO A 8 -9.35 12.45 -9.91
N LYS A 9 -8.46 12.81 -10.83
CA LYS A 9 -7.10 12.25 -10.89
C LYS A 9 -6.09 13.07 -10.07
N ARG A 10 -4.97 12.43 -9.70
CA ARG A 10 -3.82 13.01 -9.02
C ARG A 10 -2.53 12.48 -9.65
N LYS A 11 -1.54 13.36 -9.79
CA LYS A 11 -0.15 12.95 -10.04
C LYS A 11 0.46 12.59 -8.69
N LEU A 12 0.88 11.34 -8.54
CA LEU A 12 1.55 10.85 -7.34
C LEU A 12 3.06 10.94 -7.59
N GLY A 13 3.67 11.97 -7.01
CA GLY A 13 5.08 12.30 -7.27
C GLY A 13 5.30 13.09 -8.57
N SER A 14 6.53 13.58 -8.73
CA SER A 14 6.98 14.39 -9.87
C SER A 14 7.26 13.57 -11.14
N GLN A 15 7.40 12.25 -11.03
CA GLN A 15 7.78 11.33 -12.11
C GLN A 15 6.67 11.07 -13.14
N GLY A 16 5.47 11.65 -12.96
CA GLY A 16 4.36 11.52 -13.91
C GLY A 16 3.44 10.31 -13.70
N PHE A 17 3.57 9.59 -12.58
CA PHE A 17 2.61 8.56 -12.20
C PHE A 17 1.24 9.19 -11.89
N GLU A 18 0.18 8.78 -12.59
CA GLU A 18 -1.16 9.33 -12.42
C GLU A 18 -2.14 8.26 -11.94
N VAL A 19 -2.96 8.61 -10.95
CA VAL A 19 -3.89 7.73 -10.23
C VAL A 19 -5.22 8.44 -9.94
N SER A 20 -6.30 7.70 -9.69
CA SER A 20 -7.53 8.23 -9.10
C SER A 20 -7.27 8.77 -7.68
N ALA A 21 -7.89 9.88 -7.27
CA ALA A 21 -7.66 10.53 -5.97
C ALA A 21 -8.12 9.69 -4.75
N ILE A 22 -8.95 8.68 -5.00
CA ILE A 22 -9.34 7.65 -4.06
C ILE A 22 -8.81 6.33 -4.63
N GLY A 23 -8.17 5.52 -3.78
CA GLY A 23 -7.73 4.17 -4.12
C GLY A 23 -8.43 3.12 -3.27
N LEU A 24 -8.45 1.87 -3.75
CA LEU A 24 -8.96 0.74 -2.99
C LEU A 24 -7.80 0.01 -2.29
N GLY A 25 -7.82 0.03 -0.95
CA GLY A 25 -6.93 -0.80 -0.14
C GLY A 25 -7.49 -2.21 0.01
N CYS A 26 -6.79 -3.21 -0.53
CA CYS A 26 -7.27 -4.59 -0.62
C CYS A 26 -7.10 -5.41 0.67
N MET A 27 -6.48 -4.85 1.72
CA MET A 27 -6.21 -5.58 2.98
C MET A 27 -7.47 -6.18 3.63
N GLY A 28 -8.63 -5.52 3.52
CA GLY A 28 -9.90 -6.04 4.05
C GLY A 28 -10.39 -7.33 3.38
N MET A 29 -9.75 -7.74 2.27
CA MET A 29 -9.96 -9.02 1.58
C MET A 29 -8.96 -10.10 2.07
N SER A 30 -8.42 -9.94 3.28
CA SER A 30 -7.49 -10.88 3.93
C SER A 30 -7.95 -11.17 5.37
N PRO A 31 -7.48 -12.27 6.00
CA PRO A 31 -7.93 -12.68 7.34
C PRO A 31 -7.55 -11.74 8.51
N LEU A 32 -6.89 -10.60 8.24
CA LEU A 32 -6.41 -9.66 9.27
C LEU A 32 -7.56 -8.89 9.96
N HIS A 33 -8.71 -8.77 9.30
CA HIS A 33 -9.88 -8.01 9.78
C HIS A 33 -11.06 -8.94 10.14
N GLY A 34 -10.74 -10.15 10.59
CA GLY A 34 -11.69 -11.24 10.83
C GLY A 34 -11.78 -12.20 9.63
N SER A 35 -12.81 -13.03 9.59
CA SER A 35 -13.00 -14.00 8.50
C SER A 35 -13.18 -13.28 7.15
N PRO A 36 -12.43 -13.66 6.10
CA PRO A 36 -12.62 -13.08 4.77
C PRO A 36 -14.03 -13.37 4.24
N LYS A 37 -14.53 -12.48 3.38
CA LYS A 37 -15.80 -12.67 2.67
C LYS A 37 -15.64 -13.76 1.58
N PRO A 38 -16.74 -14.25 0.99
CA PRO A 38 -16.68 -15.11 -0.19
C PRO A 38 -15.85 -14.47 -1.32
N GLU A 39 -15.05 -15.28 -2.04
CA GLU A 39 -14.12 -14.79 -3.07
C GLU A 39 -14.82 -13.90 -4.10
N GLN A 40 -16.00 -14.32 -4.56
CA GLN A 40 -16.78 -13.62 -5.58
C GLN A 40 -17.24 -12.21 -5.13
N GLU A 41 -17.61 -12.04 -3.86
CA GLU A 41 -17.97 -10.71 -3.31
C GLU A 41 -16.77 -9.76 -3.32
N MET A 42 -15.57 -10.28 -3.02
CA MET A 42 -14.35 -9.48 -3.00
C MET A 42 -13.89 -9.10 -4.42
N ILE A 43 -14.05 -10.00 -5.39
CA ILE A 43 -13.83 -9.72 -6.82
C ILE A 43 -14.82 -8.64 -7.30
N GLN A 44 -16.11 -8.76 -6.95
CA GLN A 44 -17.14 -7.77 -7.27
C GLN A 44 -16.81 -6.39 -6.69
N VAL A 45 -16.33 -6.30 -5.45
CA VAL A 45 -15.89 -5.02 -4.85
C VAL A 45 -14.77 -4.35 -5.66
N ILE A 46 -13.81 -5.13 -6.19
CA ILE A 46 -12.76 -4.57 -7.07
C ILE A 46 -13.38 -4.11 -8.40
N GLN A 47 -14.23 -4.93 -9.02
CA GLN A 47 -14.86 -4.61 -10.30
C GLN A 47 -15.72 -3.34 -10.20
N THR A 48 -16.57 -3.23 -9.19
CA THR A 48 -17.39 -2.03 -8.93
C THR A 48 -16.53 -0.79 -8.63
N ALA A 49 -15.40 -0.93 -7.94
CA ALA A 49 -14.47 0.20 -7.76
C ALA A 49 -13.92 0.70 -9.11
N ILE A 50 -13.58 -0.21 -10.02
CA ILE A 50 -13.09 0.10 -11.37
C ILE A 50 -14.18 0.75 -12.23
N GLU A 51 -15.42 0.24 -12.16
CA GLU A 51 -16.60 0.81 -12.83
C GLU A 51 -16.89 2.25 -12.34
N LEU A 52 -16.69 2.51 -11.05
CA LEU A 52 -16.78 3.84 -10.44
C LEU A 52 -15.56 4.74 -10.73
N GLY A 53 -14.63 4.33 -11.59
CA GLY A 53 -13.49 5.14 -12.02
C GLY A 53 -12.31 5.17 -11.05
N ILE A 54 -12.24 4.28 -10.05
CA ILE A 54 -11.03 4.07 -9.25
C ILE A 54 -10.01 3.31 -10.11
N THR A 55 -8.80 3.85 -10.21
CA THR A 55 -7.71 3.27 -10.98
C THR A 55 -6.54 2.81 -10.11
N PHE A 56 -6.50 3.16 -8.82
CA PHE A 56 -5.42 2.77 -7.90
C PHE A 56 -5.83 1.66 -6.94
N LEU A 57 -5.08 0.55 -6.94
CA LEU A 57 -5.23 -0.57 -6.00
C LEU A 57 -3.99 -0.70 -5.13
N ASP A 58 -4.15 -0.88 -3.82
CA ASP A 58 -3.07 -1.09 -2.86
C ASP A 58 -3.20 -2.46 -2.16
N THR A 59 -2.17 -3.30 -2.29
CA THR A 59 -2.05 -4.60 -1.61
C THR A 59 -0.67 -4.77 -0.96
N SER A 60 -0.34 -5.95 -0.44
CA SER A 60 0.99 -6.35 0.08
C SER A 60 1.16 -7.87 0.01
N ASP A 61 2.41 -8.31 -0.13
CA ASP A 61 2.84 -9.70 0.10
C ASP A 61 2.38 -10.31 1.45
N LEU A 62 2.20 -9.47 2.48
CA LEU A 62 1.76 -9.83 3.83
C LEU A 62 0.27 -10.21 3.93
N TYR A 63 -0.57 -9.86 2.95
CA TYR A 63 -2.04 -9.97 3.06
C TYR A 63 -2.55 -11.41 2.84
N GLY A 64 -2.11 -12.31 3.72
CA GLY A 64 -2.35 -13.75 3.69
C GLY A 64 -1.37 -14.50 2.78
N PRO A 65 -1.15 -15.81 2.99
CA PRO A 65 -0.53 -16.64 1.96
C PRO A 65 -1.47 -16.74 0.76
N HIS A 66 -1.18 -15.95 -0.28
CA HIS A 66 -1.70 -16.05 -1.65
C HIS A 66 -3.19 -15.71 -1.90
N THR A 67 -4.02 -15.50 -0.88
CA THR A 67 -5.45 -15.19 -1.10
C THR A 67 -5.67 -13.84 -1.78
N ASN A 68 -5.07 -12.77 -1.26
CA ASN A 68 -5.28 -11.41 -1.78
C ASN A 68 -4.78 -11.25 -3.23
N SER A 69 -3.59 -11.76 -3.51
CA SER A 69 -2.99 -11.73 -4.86
C SER A 69 -3.83 -12.51 -5.88
N SER A 70 -4.41 -13.65 -5.50
CA SER A 70 -5.32 -14.44 -6.34
C SER A 70 -6.60 -13.66 -6.68
N ILE A 71 -7.23 -13.02 -5.69
CA ILE A 71 -8.44 -12.20 -5.87
C ILE A 71 -8.15 -11.03 -6.82
N ILE A 72 -7.04 -10.32 -6.62
CA ILE A 72 -6.64 -9.20 -7.47
C ILE A 72 -6.29 -9.68 -8.89
N GLY A 73 -5.56 -10.79 -9.04
CA GLY A 73 -5.25 -11.38 -10.34
C GLY A 73 -6.50 -11.65 -11.16
N LYS A 74 -7.47 -12.37 -10.57
CA LYS A 74 -8.78 -12.67 -11.18
C LYS A 74 -9.58 -11.41 -11.53
N ALA A 75 -9.58 -10.40 -10.65
CA ALA A 75 -10.31 -9.16 -10.87
C ALA A 75 -9.70 -8.25 -11.96
N LEU A 76 -8.42 -8.46 -12.31
CA LEU A 76 -7.68 -7.66 -13.29
C LEU A 76 -7.46 -8.34 -14.64
N GLU A 77 -8.06 -9.51 -14.89
CA GLU A 77 -7.83 -10.29 -16.10
C GLU A 77 -8.08 -9.51 -17.42
N GLY A 78 -7.32 -9.88 -18.45
CA GLY A 78 -7.44 -9.31 -19.79
C GLY A 78 -7.12 -7.81 -19.85
N ALA A 79 -8.01 -7.04 -20.50
CA ALA A 79 -7.81 -5.62 -20.76
C ALA A 79 -7.93 -4.74 -19.49
N ILE A 80 -8.46 -5.27 -18.39
CA ILE A 80 -8.67 -4.50 -17.14
C ILE A 80 -7.32 -4.11 -16.52
N ARG A 81 -6.33 -5.02 -16.50
CA ARG A 81 -4.98 -4.76 -15.96
C ARG A 81 -4.35 -3.47 -16.47
N GLN A 82 -4.54 -3.13 -17.74
CA GLN A 82 -3.93 -1.95 -18.37
C GLN A 82 -4.58 -0.62 -17.95
N LYS A 83 -5.79 -0.66 -17.37
CA LYS A 83 -6.47 0.53 -16.82
C LYS A 83 -6.04 0.84 -15.39
N MET A 84 -5.40 -0.11 -14.71
CA MET A 84 -5.13 -0.06 -13.28
C MET A 84 -3.67 0.23 -12.96
N GLN A 85 -3.48 1.04 -11.93
CA GLN A 85 -2.21 1.33 -11.28
C GLN A 85 -2.16 0.46 -10.02
N LEU A 86 -1.45 -0.66 -10.10
CA LEU A 86 -1.38 -1.63 -9.02
C LEU A 86 -0.13 -1.40 -8.16
N ALA A 87 -0.36 -1.08 -6.88
CA ALA A 87 0.65 -1.00 -5.86
C ALA A 87 0.70 -2.28 -5.00
N THR A 88 1.91 -2.74 -4.71
CA THR A 88 2.15 -3.79 -3.69
C THR A 88 3.41 -3.47 -2.90
N LYS A 89 3.68 -4.23 -1.84
CA LYS A 89 4.77 -3.98 -0.89
C LYS A 89 5.52 -5.26 -0.57
N PHE A 90 6.75 -5.08 -0.07
CA PHE A 90 7.58 -6.13 0.48
C PHE A 90 8.30 -5.66 1.76
N GLY A 91 8.97 -6.58 2.45
CA GLY A 91 9.94 -6.25 3.50
C GLY A 91 9.61 -6.83 4.86
N ILE A 92 8.38 -7.30 5.08
CA ILE A 92 7.97 -7.95 6.34
C ILE A 92 8.06 -9.47 6.14
N LYS A 93 9.10 -10.11 6.68
CA LYS A 93 9.32 -11.57 6.55
C LYS A 93 8.42 -12.39 7.45
N SER A 94 8.06 -11.87 8.63
CA SER A 94 7.09 -12.51 9.53
C SER A 94 6.51 -11.54 10.56
N LEU A 95 5.22 -11.70 10.82
CA LEU A 95 4.54 -11.28 12.03
C LEU A 95 4.18 -12.54 12.82
N SER A 96 4.72 -12.74 14.02
CA SER A 96 4.55 -13.98 14.79
C SER A 96 4.30 -13.74 16.27
N GLY A 97 3.04 -13.44 16.62
CA GLY A 97 2.56 -13.38 18.00
C GLY A 97 3.42 -12.50 18.89
N ASP A 98 3.91 -13.06 19.99
CA ASP A 98 4.74 -12.38 21.00
C ASP A 98 6.15 -11.99 20.52
N LYS A 99 6.50 -12.24 19.25
CA LYS A 99 7.80 -11.85 18.66
C LYS A 99 7.67 -10.61 17.80
N LYS A 100 8.69 -9.75 17.90
CA LYS A 100 8.84 -8.52 17.10
C LYS A 100 8.76 -8.83 15.60
N MET A 101 8.10 -7.94 14.86
CA MET A 101 8.07 -7.92 13.39
C MET A 101 9.48 -8.05 12.81
N VAL A 102 9.69 -9.03 11.92
CA VAL A 102 10.97 -9.23 11.23
C VAL A 102 10.93 -8.47 9.91
N VAL A 103 11.68 -7.38 9.84
CA VAL A 103 11.88 -6.57 8.62
C VAL A 103 13.14 -7.02 7.90
N CYS A 104 13.19 -6.90 6.57
CA CYS A 104 14.35 -7.22 5.75
C CYS A 104 14.38 -6.37 4.47
N GLY A 105 15.39 -5.53 4.34
CA GLY A 105 15.68 -4.71 3.16
C GLY A 105 16.77 -5.26 2.24
N ASP A 106 17.35 -6.42 2.60
CA ASP A 106 18.48 -7.03 1.89
C ASP A 106 18.25 -7.12 0.36
N PRO A 107 19.23 -6.70 -0.48
CA PRO A 107 19.10 -6.71 -1.95
C PRO A 107 18.63 -8.04 -2.56
N ALA A 108 19.10 -9.18 -2.07
CA ALA A 108 18.69 -10.49 -2.59
C ALA A 108 17.24 -10.81 -2.16
N TYR A 109 16.84 -10.40 -0.96
CA TYR A 109 15.45 -10.49 -0.52
C TYR A 109 14.51 -9.56 -1.31
N VAL A 110 14.91 -8.32 -1.63
CA VAL A 110 14.12 -7.39 -2.48
C VAL A 110 13.77 -8.05 -3.82
N LYS A 111 14.78 -8.55 -4.54
CA LYS A 111 14.59 -9.24 -5.83
C LYS A 111 13.72 -10.49 -5.70
N LYS A 112 13.93 -11.29 -4.64
CA LYS A 112 13.11 -12.48 -4.36
C LYS A 112 11.64 -12.11 -4.11
N ALA A 113 11.37 -11.06 -3.35
CA ALA A 113 10.02 -10.62 -3.02
C ALA A 113 9.29 -10.03 -4.24
N CYS A 114 9.99 -9.25 -5.08
CA CYS A 114 9.45 -8.74 -6.35
C CYS A 114 9.04 -9.89 -7.28
N ASN A 115 9.95 -10.85 -7.55
CA ASN A 115 9.66 -12.01 -8.40
C ASN A 115 8.49 -12.86 -7.84
N ALA A 116 8.39 -13.01 -6.51
CA ALA A 116 7.28 -13.70 -5.87
C ALA A 116 5.95 -12.94 -6.03
N SER A 117 5.95 -11.62 -5.88
CA SER A 117 4.77 -10.76 -6.04
C SER A 117 4.24 -10.78 -7.48
N LEU A 118 5.13 -10.63 -8.47
CA LEU A 118 4.80 -10.75 -9.90
C LEU A 118 4.10 -12.09 -10.21
N LYS A 119 4.70 -13.20 -9.76
CA LYS A 119 4.15 -14.54 -9.96
C LYS A 119 2.79 -14.73 -9.28
N GLN A 120 2.60 -14.23 -8.06
CA GLN A 120 1.36 -14.39 -7.31
C GLN A 120 0.21 -13.53 -7.85
N LEU A 121 0.52 -12.37 -8.42
CA LEU A 121 -0.45 -11.45 -9.02
C LEU A 121 -0.75 -11.78 -10.49
N GLY A 122 0.02 -12.67 -11.12
CA GLY A 122 -0.14 -13.03 -12.53
C GLY A 122 0.25 -11.91 -13.51
N ILE A 123 1.20 -11.04 -13.12
CA ILE A 123 1.58 -9.84 -13.89
C ILE A 123 3.09 -9.81 -14.15
N ASN A 124 3.48 -9.16 -15.25
CA ASN A 124 4.89 -9.00 -15.64
C ASN A 124 5.53 -7.70 -15.11
N CYS A 125 4.72 -6.76 -14.60
CA CYS A 125 5.19 -5.47 -14.10
C CYS A 125 4.26 -4.95 -12.99
N ILE A 126 4.84 -4.48 -11.87
CA ILE A 126 4.16 -3.77 -10.78
C ILE A 126 4.25 -2.27 -11.06
N ASP A 127 3.16 -1.52 -10.90
CA ASP A 127 3.21 -0.07 -11.17
C ASP A 127 3.96 0.66 -10.05
N LEU A 128 3.65 0.38 -8.78
CA LEU A 128 4.33 1.00 -7.63
C LEU A 128 4.71 -0.05 -6.58
N PHE A 129 6.00 -0.19 -6.29
CA PHE A 129 6.50 -1.18 -5.33
C PHE A 129 7.05 -0.50 -4.08
N TYR A 130 6.46 -0.82 -2.92
CA TYR A 130 6.78 -0.20 -1.65
C TYR A 130 7.73 -1.04 -0.80
N VAL A 131 8.71 -0.37 -0.18
CA VAL A 131 9.31 -0.86 1.08
C VAL A 131 8.25 -0.70 2.17
N HIS A 132 7.66 -1.81 2.64
CA HIS A 132 6.53 -1.80 3.59
C HIS A 132 6.96 -1.29 4.97
N ARG A 133 8.17 -1.65 5.43
CA ARG A 133 8.79 -1.12 6.64
C ARG A 133 10.29 -0.99 6.40
N ILE A 134 10.88 0.07 6.94
CA ILE A 134 12.32 0.32 6.80
C ILE A 134 13.10 -0.66 7.66
N ASP A 135 14.01 -1.40 7.03
CA ASP A 135 15.03 -2.19 7.72
C ASP A 135 16.11 -1.25 8.25
N THR A 136 16.24 -1.17 9.58
CA THR A 136 17.22 -0.32 10.26
C THR A 136 18.56 -1.03 10.51
N SER A 137 18.69 -2.31 10.14
CA SER A 137 19.94 -3.06 10.28
C SER A 137 20.92 -2.84 9.12
N ILE A 138 20.46 -2.26 8.01
CA ILE A 138 21.28 -1.94 6.82
C ILE A 138 21.05 -0.49 6.34
N PRO A 139 21.98 0.09 5.56
CA PRO A 139 21.75 1.36 4.88
C PRO A 139 20.59 1.24 3.86
N ILE A 140 19.68 2.23 3.86
CA ILE A 140 18.52 2.26 2.95
C ILE A 140 18.94 2.28 1.46
N GLU A 141 20.13 2.80 1.18
CA GLU A 141 20.74 2.88 -0.14
C GLU A 141 20.92 1.49 -0.78
N LEU A 142 21.17 0.44 0.01
CA LEU A 142 21.27 -0.93 -0.50
C LEU A 142 19.90 -1.45 -0.96
N THR A 143 18.87 -1.22 -0.16
CA THR A 143 17.48 -1.56 -0.50
C THR A 143 17.02 -0.82 -1.75
N VAL A 144 17.33 0.47 -1.86
CA VAL A 144 16.90 1.31 -2.99
C VAL A 144 17.72 1.03 -4.25
N GLY A 145 19.00 0.72 -4.15
CA GLY A 145 19.80 0.23 -5.28
C GLY A 145 19.21 -1.05 -5.88
N ALA A 146 18.83 -2.01 -5.04
CA ALA A 146 18.15 -3.23 -5.50
C ALA A 146 16.77 -2.95 -6.14
N LEU A 147 16.08 -1.89 -5.74
CA LEU A 147 14.82 -1.45 -6.36
C LEU A 147 15.04 -0.71 -7.68
N MET A 148 16.10 0.10 -7.79
CA MET A 148 16.54 0.73 -9.04
C MET A 148 16.84 -0.34 -10.10
N GLU A 149 17.60 -1.38 -9.75
CA GLU A 149 17.84 -2.52 -10.66
C GLU A 149 16.53 -3.17 -11.14
N LEU A 150 15.49 -3.25 -10.29
CA LEU A 150 14.17 -3.77 -10.68
C LEU A 150 13.37 -2.80 -11.57
N VAL A 151 13.64 -1.49 -11.51
CA VAL A 151 13.12 -0.49 -12.48
C VAL A 151 13.80 -0.67 -13.83
N GLU A 152 15.13 -0.84 -13.84
CA GLU A 152 15.92 -1.09 -15.06
C GLU A 152 15.55 -2.42 -15.72
N GLU A 153 15.30 -3.48 -14.95
CA GLU A 153 14.75 -4.76 -15.41
C GLU A 153 13.28 -4.66 -15.90
N GLY A 154 12.61 -3.50 -15.76
CA GLY A 154 11.21 -3.28 -16.16
C GLY A 154 10.16 -3.99 -15.30
N LYS A 155 10.57 -4.59 -14.18
CA LYS A 155 9.70 -5.37 -13.28
C LYS A 155 8.83 -4.50 -12.38
N ILE A 156 9.31 -3.29 -12.06
CA ILE A 156 8.55 -2.26 -11.34
C ILE A 156 8.67 -0.94 -12.11
N LYS A 157 7.67 -0.05 -12.05
CA LYS A 157 7.78 1.28 -12.68
C LYS A 157 8.20 2.38 -11.70
N TYR A 158 7.66 2.34 -10.50
CA TYR A 158 7.83 3.38 -9.48
C TYR A 158 8.18 2.77 -8.11
N ILE A 159 8.93 3.51 -7.31
CA ILE A 159 9.38 3.11 -5.97
C ILE A 159 8.61 3.91 -4.91
N GLY A 160 8.13 3.22 -3.89
CA GLY A 160 7.52 3.84 -2.71
C GLY A 160 8.20 3.43 -1.41
N LEU A 161 8.02 4.23 -0.36
CA LEU A 161 8.39 3.90 1.02
C LEU A 161 7.14 3.95 1.90
N SER A 162 7.10 3.19 2.99
CA SER A 162 6.06 3.31 4.02
C SER A 162 6.66 3.45 5.41
N GLU A 163 6.08 4.33 6.23
CA GLU A 163 6.52 4.63 7.60
C GLU A 163 8.04 4.95 7.68
N ALA A 164 8.50 5.82 6.77
CA ALA A 164 9.90 6.22 6.65
C ALA A 164 10.14 7.61 7.26
N SER A 165 11.25 7.78 7.98
CA SER A 165 11.64 9.07 8.55
C SER A 165 12.13 10.06 7.48
N PRO A 166 12.08 11.38 7.72
CA PRO A 166 12.52 12.40 6.76
C PRO A 166 13.95 12.19 6.25
N GLN A 167 14.88 11.84 7.14
CA GLN A 167 16.26 11.54 6.79
C GLN A 167 16.38 10.28 5.91
N THR A 168 15.56 9.25 6.17
CA THR A 168 15.51 8.03 5.34
C THR A 168 14.97 8.34 3.95
N ILE A 169 13.91 9.15 3.86
CA ILE A 169 13.30 9.57 2.58
C ILE A 169 14.32 10.32 1.73
N ARG A 170 15.06 11.29 2.29
CA ARG A 170 16.11 12.05 1.58
C ARG A 170 17.22 11.15 1.05
N ARG A 171 17.74 10.24 1.89
CA ARG A 171 18.79 9.28 1.52
C ARG A 171 18.34 8.32 0.41
N ALA A 172 17.12 7.80 0.52
CA ALA A 172 16.51 6.95 -0.49
C ALA A 172 16.33 7.68 -1.83
N HIS A 173 15.75 8.88 -1.80
CA HIS A 173 15.49 9.69 -3.00
C HIS A 173 16.78 10.13 -3.73
N ALA A 174 17.90 10.27 -3.00
CA ALA A 174 19.21 10.55 -3.57
C ALA A 174 19.83 9.37 -4.36
N VAL A 175 19.39 8.13 -4.10
CA VAL A 175 19.81 6.95 -4.87
C VAL A 175 18.92 6.74 -6.09
N HIS A 176 17.60 6.79 -5.91
CA HIS A 176 16.63 6.75 -6.99
C HIS A 176 15.38 7.54 -6.60
N PRO A 177 14.76 8.32 -7.51
CA PRO A 177 13.54 9.08 -7.19
C PRO A 177 12.45 8.23 -6.55
N ILE A 178 12.10 8.54 -5.31
CA ILE A 178 10.94 7.97 -4.61
C ILE A 178 9.69 8.67 -5.11
N THR A 179 8.68 7.91 -5.52
CA THR A 179 7.43 8.42 -6.11
C THR A 179 6.39 8.71 -5.04
N ALA A 180 6.34 7.90 -4.00
CA ALA A 180 5.32 7.96 -2.96
C ALA A 180 5.83 7.60 -1.57
N VAL A 181 5.31 8.28 -0.55
CA VAL A 181 5.41 7.85 0.85
C VAL A 181 4.00 7.49 1.36
N GLN A 182 3.87 6.28 1.91
CA GLN A 182 2.63 5.79 2.50
C GLN A 182 2.70 5.80 4.04
N LEU A 183 1.77 6.52 4.67
CA LEU A 183 1.77 6.76 6.12
C LEU A 183 0.36 6.83 6.73
N GLU A 184 0.24 6.63 8.04
CA GLU A 184 -1.02 6.88 8.76
C GLU A 184 -1.28 8.40 8.87
N TRP A 185 -2.42 8.87 8.35
CA TRP A 185 -2.84 10.27 8.48
C TRP A 185 -4.35 10.35 8.64
N SER A 186 -4.82 10.92 9.75
CA SER A 186 -6.24 11.06 10.08
C SER A 186 -6.46 12.30 10.96
N LEU A 187 -7.70 12.52 11.44
CA LEU A 187 -7.96 13.57 12.44
C LEU A 187 -7.28 13.28 13.80
N TRP A 188 -6.81 12.06 14.06
CA TRP A 188 -6.06 11.68 15.26
C TRP A 188 -4.55 11.65 15.04
N THR A 189 -4.09 11.23 13.85
CA THR A 189 -2.68 11.00 13.55
C THR A 189 -2.22 12.08 12.59
N ARG A 190 -1.46 13.07 13.09
CA ARG A 190 -1.04 14.26 12.33
C ARG A 190 0.46 14.56 12.46
N ASP A 191 1.20 13.74 13.19
CA ASP A 191 2.63 13.93 13.50
C ASP A 191 3.50 14.03 12.23
N ALA A 192 3.09 13.35 11.16
CA ALA A 192 3.73 13.45 9.85
C ALA A 192 3.77 14.88 9.28
N GLU A 193 2.85 15.77 9.69
CA GLU A 193 2.77 17.14 9.17
C GLU A 193 3.95 18.03 9.60
N GLU A 194 4.65 17.68 10.67
CA GLU A 194 5.79 18.45 11.18
C GLU A 194 7.04 18.32 10.28
N GLU A 195 7.39 17.10 9.86
CA GLU A 195 8.63 16.87 9.10
C GLU A 195 8.47 16.04 7.82
N VAL A 196 7.59 15.03 7.81
CA VAL A 196 7.46 14.08 6.69
C VAL A 196 6.73 14.71 5.51
N ILE A 197 5.59 15.38 5.75
CA ILE A 197 4.82 16.07 4.71
C ILE A 197 5.63 17.22 4.08
N PRO A 198 6.32 18.10 4.85
CA PRO A 198 7.23 19.10 4.28
C PRO A 198 8.35 18.47 3.44
N THR A 199 9.01 17.41 3.93
CA THR A 199 10.08 16.71 3.19
C THR A 199 9.59 16.09 1.89
N CYS A 200 8.41 15.47 1.89
CA CYS A 200 7.81 14.94 0.67
C CYS A 200 7.46 16.05 -0.32
N ARG A 201 6.91 17.17 0.15
CA ARG A 201 6.58 18.33 -0.69
C ARG A 201 7.83 18.94 -1.34
N GLU A 202 8.91 19.11 -0.58
CA GLU A 202 10.19 19.63 -1.07
C GLU A 202 10.79 18.77 -2.18
N LEU A 203 10.75 17.44 -2.00
CA LEU A 203 11.29 16.46 -2.95
C LEU A 203 10.32 16.09 -4.09
N GLY A 204 9.12 16.70 -4.14
CA GLY A 204 8.10 16.38 -5.13
C GLY A 204 7.58 14.94 -5.04
N ILE A 205 7.50 14.37 -3.84
CA ILE A 205 7.04 13.01 -3.55
C ILE A 205 5.55 13.05 -3.17
N GLY A 206 4.75 12.13 -3.72
CA GLY A 206 3.33 12.04 -3.43
C GLY A 206 3.02 11.38 -2.08
N ILE A 207 1.86 11.68 -1.48
CA ILE A 207 1.42 11.10 -0.20
C ILE A 207 0.26 10.13 -0.40
N VAL A 208 0.40 8.94 0.17
CA VAL A 208 -0.64 7.91 0.21
C VAL A 208 -1.05 7.69 1.66
N THR A 209 -2.21 8.21 2.05
CA THR A 209 -2.68 8.08 3.43
C THR A 209 -3.38 6.76 3.64
N PHE A 210 -3.04 6.06 4.73
CA PHE A 210 -3.82 4.96 5.25
C PHE A 210 -4.53 5.33 6.56
N SER A 211 -5.60 4.61 6.88
CA SER A 211 -6.49 4.86 8.04
C SER A 211 -7.11 6.28 8.15
N PRO A 212 -7.43 7.01 7.07
CA PRO A 212 -7.97 8.38 7.17
C PRO A 212 -9.30 8.49 7.92
N LEU A 213 -10.06 7.38 8.00
CA LEU A 213 -11.30 7.27 8.76
C LEU A 213 -11.10 6.73 10.20
N GLY A 214 -9.88 6.81 10.77
CA GLY A 214 -9.60 6.36 12.14
C GLY A 214 -9.95 4.89 12.35
N LYS A 215 -9.53 4.03 11.40
CA LYS A 215 -9.85 2.58 11.35
C LYS A 215 -11.36 2.25 11.33
N GLY A 216 -12.18 3.24 10.97
CA GLY A 216 -13.64 3.20 10.89
C GLY A 216 -14.35 4.08 11.94
N PHE A 217 -13.64 4.59 12.94
CA PHE A 217 -14.23 5.43 13.98
C PHE A 217 -14.93 6.67 13.42
N PHE A 218 -14.31 7.37 12.47
CA PHE A 218 -14.90 8.59 11.89
C PHE A 218 -16.10 8.33 10.95
N SER A 219 -16.43 7.07 10.66
CA SER A 219 -17.63 6.72 9.87
C SER A 219 -18.72 5.97 10.66
N LYS A 220 -18.40 5.37 11.81
CA LYS A 220 -19.35 4.60 12.64
C LYS A 220 -19.43 5.02 14.12
N GLY A 221 -18.55 5.91 14.57
CA GLY A 221 -18.48 6.38 15.95
C GLY A 221 -17.90 5.36 16.94
N PRO A 222 -17.91 5.65 18.25
CA PRO A 222 -17.23 4.86 19.28
C PRO A 222 -17.77 3.42 19.41
N LYS A 223 -19.06 3.19 19.13
CA LYS A 223 -19.69 1.87 19.19
C LYS A 223 -19.17 0.88 18.13
N LEU A 224 -18.30 1.30 17.22
CA LEU A 224 -17.67 0.41 16.26
C LEU A 224 -16.90 -0.74 16.95
N VAL A 225 -16.22 -0.45 18.07
CA VAL A 225 -15.37 -1.43 18.78
C VAL A 225 -16.19 -2.60 19.33
N GLU A 226 -17.45 -2.36 19.70
CA GLU A 226 -18.40 -3.38 20.17
C GLU A 226 -18.72 -4.43 19.10
N ASN A 227 -18.53 -4.09 17.82
CA ASN A 227 -18.87 -4.94 16.66
C ASN A 227 -17.65 -5.70 16.08
N PHE A 228 -16.46 -5.61 16.70
CA PHE A 228 -15.27 -6.32 16.21
C PHE A 228 -15.26 -7.80 16.62
N ALA A 229 -15.06 -8.67 15.63
CA ALA A 229 -14.86 -10.11 15.83
C ALA A 229 -13.71 -10.37 16.82
N SER A 230 -13.75 -11.50 17.54
CA SER A 230 -12.73 -11.84 18.55
C SER A 230 -11.31 -11.94 18.00
N ASN A 231 -11.16 -12.26 16.71
CA ASN A 231 -9.90 -12.35 15.98
C ASN A 231 -9.56 -11.08 15.16
N ASP A 232 -10.31 -9.98 15.29
CA ASP A 232 -10.02 -8.73 14.59
C ASP A 232 -8.77 -8.07 15.17
N PHE A 233 -7.75 -7.85 14.33
CA PHE A 233 -6.47 -7.29 14.75
C PHE A 233 -6.60 -5.88 15.40
N ARG A 234 -7.67 -5.14 15.07
CA ARG A 234 -7.97 -3.83 15.67
C ARG A 234 -8.38 -3.89 17.15
N ARG A 235 -8.61 -5.08 17.70
CA ARG A 235 -8.84 -5.28 19.15
C ARG A 235 -7.55 -5.36 19.96
N VAL A 236 -6.45 -5.81 19.34
CA VAL A 236 -5.14 -5.99 20.01
C VAL A 236 -4.15 -4.88 19.68
N CYS A 237 -4.27 -4.23 18.52
CA CYS A 237 -3.67 -2.92 18.33
C CYS A 237 -4.49 -1.86 19.05
N THR A 238 -3.98 -1.39 20.19
CA THR A 238 -4.28 -0.03 20.68
C THR A 238 -4.01 0.99 19.56
N TYR A 239 -4.55 2.20 19.71
CA TYR A 239 -4.79 3.16 18.62
C TYR A 239 -3.60 3.53 17.70
N THR A 240 -2.36 3.12 18.00
CA THR A 240 -1.10 3.53 17.39
C THR A 240 -0.62 2.77 16.14
N THR A 241 -1.21 1.66 15.68
CA THR A 241 -0.74 0.99 14.43
C THR A 241 -1.83 0.27 13.59
N CYS A 242 -1.82 0.52 12.26
CA CYS A 242 -2.54 -0.18 11.15
C CYS A 242 -4.09 -0.24 11.20
N LEU A 243 -4.91 -0.29 10.14
CA LEU A 243 -4.93 -0.06 8.66
C LEU A 243 -6.46 -0.24 8.29
N SER A 244 -7.09 0.19 7.19
CA SER A 244 -6.85 1.24 6.17
C SER A 244 -8.09 1.44 5.24
N PHE A 245 -8.42 2.68 4.88
CA PHE A 245 -8.86 3.06 3.51
C PHE A 245 -7.73 3.89 2.90
N THR A 246 -7.64 4.04 1.56
CA THR A 246 -6.52 4.76 0.93
C THR A 246 -6.99 6.05 0.27
N LYS A 247 -6.58 7.19 0.83
CA LYS A 247 -6.82 8.52 0.22
C LYS A 247 -5.49 9.12 -0.24
N LEU A 248 -5.51 9.72 -1.42
CA LEU A 248 -4.34 10.34 -2.05
C LEU A 248 -4.50 11.86 -1.91
N ILE A 249 -3.45 12.53 -1.42
CA ILE A 249 -3.43 13.98 -1.13
C ILE A 249 -2.37 14.63 -2.01
#